data_AF-A0AA40FU77-F1
#
_entry.id   AF-A0AA40FU77-F1
#
_cell.length_a   1.000
_cell.length_b   1.000
_cell.length_c   1.000
_cell.angle_alpha   90.00
_cell.angle_beta   90.00
_cell.angle_gamma   90.00
#
_symmetry.space_group_name_H-M   'P 1'
#
loop_
_entity.id
_entity.type
_entity.pdbx_description
1 polymer ?
#
loop_
_entity_poly.entity_id
_entity_poly.type
_entity_poly.pdbx_seq_one_letter_code
_entity_poly.pdbx_strand_id
1 'polypeptide(L)'
;MFIPSLPNLFSQAIECLGFGLINKVFLDFGSSWWEPNTKGFQLLWKEGVFCNKNLAVWTRDLTGFDVLPNHEGVLLGWVGGRGAYIVETLSEEQIVIDCENLLRHYLKCYKISPIKRCLRTQWNANKYIRGSYSHITTRCDVNGITPRSLSEPIWGKLTEHDNKDVPIIMFAGEATHENFYSTTHGAYDTGIKQAQTFLQHHVAES
;
A
#
# COMPACT_ATOMS: atom_id res chain seq x y z
N MET A 1 10.49 2.02 19.88
CA MET A 1 11.34 0.86 20.22
C MET A 1 10.75 0.22 21.46
N PHE A 2 10.67 -1.12 21.52
CA PHE A 2 10.14 -1.87 22.67
C PHE A 2 11.23 -2.06 23.73
N ILE A 3 10.83 -2.05 25.00
CA ILE A 3 11.71 -2.38 26.14
C ILE A 3 10.93 -3.39 27.02
N PRO A 4 11.41 -4.64 27.17
CA PRO A 4 12.57 -5.23 26.50
C PRO A 4 12.38 -5.37 24.98
N SER A 5 13.46 -5.72 24.27
CA SER A 5 13.40 -6.02 22.83
C SER A 5 12.40 -7.14 22.55
N LEU A 6 11.74 -7.06 21.38
CA LEU A 6 10.84 -8.12 20.93
C LEU A 6 11.60 -9.45 20.79
N PRO A 7 10.93 -10.60 21.01
CA PRO A 7 11.52 -11.90 20.73
C PRO A 7 12.02 -11.99 19.29
N ASN A 8 13.10 -12.75 19.08
CA ASN A 8 13.80 -12.83 17.80
C ASN A 8 12.85 -13.14 16.62
N LEU A 9 11.85 -13.99 16.82
CA LEU A 9 10.85 -14.32 15.80
C LEU A 9 10.10 -13.09 15.26
N PHE A 10 9.71 -12.15 16.13
CA PHE A 10 9.00 -10.94 15.73
C PHE A 10 9.90 -9.98 14.98
N SER A 11 11.13 -9.79 15.47
CA SER A 11 12.12 -8.94 14.80
C SER A 11 12.44 -9.47 13.41
N GLN A 12 12.66 -10.79 13.28
CA GLN A 12 12.85 -11.43 11.98
C GLN A 12 11.61 -11.31 11.09
N ALA A 13 10.41 -11.45 11.64
CA ALA A 13 9.18 -11.30 10.87
C ALA A 13 9.00 -9.88 10.32
N ILE A 14 9.24 -8.85 11.14
CA ILE A 14 9.21 -7.43 10.73
C ILE A 14 10.23 -7.15 9.62
N GLU A 15 11.43 -7.75 9.70
CA GLU A 15 12.48 -7.54 8.70
C GLU A 15 12.27 -8.32 7.40
N CYS A 16 11.65 -9.51 7.47
CA CYS A 16 11.44 -10.36 6.31
C CYS A 16 10.17 -9.99 5.55
N LEU A 17 9.09 -9.63 6.25
CA LEU A 17 7.88 -9.14 5.61
C LEU A 17 8.17 -7.82 4.90
N GLY A 18 7.72 -7.72 3.66
CA GLY A 18 7.88 -6.50 2.88
C GLY A 18 6.78 -5.52 3.24
N PHE A 19 7.09 -4.23 3.24
CA PHE A 19 6.10 -3.17 3.33
C PHE A 19 6.25 -2.27 2.11
N GLY A 20 5.36 -2.50 1.13
CA GLY A 20 5.49 -1.92 -0.20
C GLY A 20 4.93 -0.50 -0.29
N LEU A 21 5.07 0.12 -1.45
CA LEU A 21 4.49 1.42 -1.74
C LEU A 21 3.74 1.39 -3.07
N ILE A 22 2.48 1.84 -3.03
CA ILE A 22 1.66 2.17 -4.18
C ILE A 22 0.98 3.50 -3.93
N ASN A 23 1.02 4.39 -4.90
CA ASN A 23 0.35 5.69 -4.83
C ASN A 23 -0.75 5.81 -5.87
N LYS A 24 -1.74 6.65 -5.56
CA LYS A 24 -2.82 7.04 -6.45
C LYS A 24 -2.57 8.46 -6.95
N VAL A 25 -2.81 8.69 -8.24
CA VAL A 25 -2.81 10.02 -8.86
C VAL A 25 -4.19 10.24 -9.47
N PHE A 26 -4.87 11.30 -9.04
CA PHE A 26 -6.18 11.70 -9.55
C PHE A 26 -6.01 12.90 -10.47
N LEU A 27 -6.46 12.79 -11.71
CA LEU A 27 -6.42 13.83 -12.72
C LEU A 27 -7.85 14.30 -13.01
N ASP A 28 -8.16 15.55 -12.64
CA ASP A 28 -9.47 16.16 -12.84
C ASP A 28 -9.41 17.11 -14.06
N PHE A 29 -10.15 16.76 -15.10
CA PHE A 29 -10.33 17.54 -16.33
C PHE A 29 -11.54 18.50 -16.24
N GLY A 30 -12.38 18.36 -15.22
CA GLY A 30 -13.66 19.06 -15.01
C GLY A 30 -14.80 18.58 -15.90
N SER A 31 -14.52 17.95 -17.04
CA SER A 31 -15.49 17.23 -17.86
C SER A 31 -14.78 16.09 -18.61
N SER A 32 -15.51 15.02 -18.93
CA SER A 32 -14.94 13.91 -19.69
C SER A 32 -14.68 14.32 -21.14
N TRP A 33 -13.45 14.13 -21.62
CA TRP A 33 -13.07 14.29 -23.03
C TRP A 33 -13.08 12.96 -23.81
N TRP A 34 -13.36 11.86 -23.11
CA TRP A 34 -13.45 10.51 -23.65
C TRP A 34 -14.91 10.11 -23.92
N GLU A 35 -15.07 9.03 -24.68
CA GLU A 35 -16.39 8.53 -25.07
C GLU A 35 -17.20 8.00 -23.88
N PRO A 36 -18.55 8.07 -23.94
CA PRO A 36 -19.40 7.40 -22.98
C PRO A 36 -19.05 5.91 -22.86
N ASN A 37 -19.15 5.36 -21.64
CA ASN A 37 -18.81 3.97 -21.30
C ASN A 37 -17.32 3.60 -21.30
N THR A 38 -16.40 4.51 -21.63
CA THR A 38 -14.96 4.28 -21.41
C THR A 38 -14.71 3.96 -19.93
N LYS A 39 -13.96 2.88 -19.68
CA LYS A 39 -13.60 2.44 -18.32
C LYS A 39 -12.23 2.93 -17.87
N GLY A 40 -11.36 3.24 -18.82
CA GLY A 40 -10.00 3.67 -18.55
C GLY A 40 -9.10 3.47 -19.76
N PHE A 41 -7.83 3.77 -19.56
CA PHE A 41 -6.75 3.73 -20.54
C PHE A 41 -5.58 2.98 -19.92
N GLN A 42 -5.33 1.76 -20.38
CA GLN A 42 -4.22 0.94 -19.89
C GLN A 42 -2.99 1.15 -20.78
N LEU A 43 -1.83 1.36 -20.17
CA LEU A 43 -0.60 1.71 -20.87
C LEU A 43 0.29 0.48 -21.00
N LEU A 44 0.51 0.04 -22.24
CA LEU A 44 1.41 -1.08 -22.53
C LEU A 44 2.79 -0.55 -22.91
N TRP A 45 3.76 -0.83 -22.05
CA TRP A 45 5.17 -0.53 -22.28
C TRP A 45 5.80 -1.68 -23.09
N LYS A 46 6.48 -1.36 -24.19
CA LYS A 46 7.20 -2.36 -24.99
C LYS A 46 8.54 -2.69 -24.33
N GLU A 47 8.82 -3.98 -24.22
CA GLU A 47 10.11 -4.49 -23.75
C GLU A 47 11.26 -3.96 -24.62
N GLY A 48 12.37 -3.55 -24.01
CA GLY A 48 13.53 -2.98 -24.71
C GLY A 48 13.39 -1.50 -25.12
N VAL A 49 12.18 -0.93 -25.15
CA VAL A 49 11.96 0.51 -25.42
C VAL A 49 12.01 1.28 -24.09
N PHE A 50 13.16 1.24 -23.44
CA PHE A 50 13.40 1.91 -22.16
C PHE A 50 13.52 3.44 -22.27
N CYS A 51 13.41 3.97 -23.48
CA CYS A 51 13.97 5.28 -23.81
C CYS A 51 13.05 6.06 -24.76
N ASN A 52 11.79 6.30 -24.39
CA ASN A 52 11.27 7.62 -24.76
C ASN A 52 11.85 8.62 -23.76
N LYS A 53 13.02 9.20 -24.09
CA LYS A 53 13.70 10.20 -23.25
C LYS A 53 12.82 11.43 -22.95
N ASN A 54 11.69 11.57 -23.65
CA ASN A 54 10.77 12.68 -23.49
C ASN A 54 9.68 12.41 -22.44
N LEU A 55 9.57 11.19 -21.88
CA LEU A 55 8.62 10.88 -20.80
C LEU A 55 9.34 10.82 -19.46
N ALA A 56 8.68 11.32 -18.41
CA ALA A 56 9.24 11.30 -17.06
C ALA A 56 9.42 9.86 -16.56
N VAL A 57 10.57 9.61 -15.91
CA VAL A 57 11.01 8.24 -15.57
C VAL A 57 9.99 7.49 -14.70
N TRP A 58 9.31 8.18 -13.78
CA TRP A 58 8.35 7.57 -12.87
C TRP A 58 7.10 7.02 -13.57
N THR A 59 6.74 7.59 -14.73
CA THR A 59 5.54 7.18 -15.48
C THR A 59 5.61 5.73 -15.96
N ARG A 60 6.80 5.14 -16.02
CA ARG A 60 7.01 3.73 -16.36
C ARG A 60 6.39 2.76 -15.35
N ASP A 61 6.27 3.18 -14.10
CA ASP A 61 5.65 2.39 -13.04
C ASP A 61 4.16 2.73 -12.85
N LEU A 62 3.57 3.48 -13.78
CA LEU A 62 2.14 3.74 -13.87
C LEU A 62 1.50 2.73 -14.83
N THR A 63 0.47 2.03 -14.37
CA THR A 63 -0.20 0.96 -15.13
C THR A 63 -1.19 1.50 -16.17
N GLY A 64 -1.82 2.62 -15.85
CA GLY A 64 -2.84 3.25 -16.66
C GLY A 64 -3.70 4.18 -15.82
N PHE A 65 -4.81 4.59 -16.40
CA PHE A 65 -5.78 5.47 -15.79
C PHE A 65 -7.18 4.90 -15.91
N ASP A 66 -7.84 4.64 -14.80
CA ASP A 66 -9.25 4.23 -14.77
C ASP A 66 -10.15 5.45 -14.65
N VAL A 67 -11.32 5.41 -15.29
CA VAL A 67 -12.36 6.42 -15.08
C VAL A 67 -12.91 6.23 -13.68
N LEU A 68 -12.84 7.28 -12.85
CA LEU A 68 -13.31 7.20 -11.47
C LEU A 68 -14.85 7.18 -11.44
N PRO A 69 -15.50 6.13 -10.90
CA PRO A 69 -16.96 6.09 -10.83
C PRO A 69 -17.52 7.24 -10.01
N ASN A 70 -18.67 7.78 -10.41
CA ASN A 70 -19.38 8.88 -9.75
C ASN A 70 -18.63 10.23 -9.70
N HIS A 71 -17.51 10.37 -10.44
CA HIS A 71 -16.75 11.61 -10.55
C HIS A 71 -16.50 11.95 -12.03
N GLU A 72 -17.33 12.82 -12.60
CA GLU A 72 -17.22 13.22 -14.00
C GLU A 72 -15.85 13.85 -14.29
N GLY A 73 -15.25 13.45 -15.41
CA GLY A 73 -13.99 14.04 -15.85
C GLY A 73 -12.78 13.72 -14.97
N VAL A 74 -12.86 12.69 -14.10
CA VAL A 74 -11.73 12.28 -13.25
C VAL A 74 -11.16 10.94 -13.70
N LEU A 75 -9.84 10.92 -13.88
CA LEU A 75 -9.04 9.72 -14.09
C LEU A 75 -8.22 9.38 -12.85
N LEU A 76 -8.16 8.10 -12.49
CA LEU A 76 -7.35 7.55 -11.39
C LEU A 76 -6.22 6.69 -11.95
N GLY A 77 -4.98 7.11 -11.73
CA GLY A 77 -3.78 6.34 -12.02
C GLY A 77 -3.20 5.66 -10.78
N TRP A 78 -2.71 4.44 -10.96
CA TRP A 78 -1.97 3.70 -9.94
C TRP A 78 -0.49 3.71 -10.28
N VAL A 79 0.34 4.04 -9.30
CA VAL A 79 1.80 4.14 -9.44
C VAL A 79 2.45 3.19 -8.44
N GLY A 80 3.14 2.16 -8.95
CA GLY A 80 3.90 1.22 -8.15
C GLY A 80 5.41 1.45 -8.25
N GLY A 81 6.18 0.43 -7.88
CA GLY A 81 7.62 0.37 -8.16
C GLY A 81 8.41 1.57 -7.64
N ARG A 82 9.43 1.98 -8.39
CA ARG A 82 10.28 3.13 -8.03
C ARG A 82 9.55 4.45 -8.25
N GLY A 83 8.64 4.50 -9.21
CA GLY A 83 7.80 5.65 -9.52
C GLY A 83 6.93 6.08 -8.34
N ALA A 84 6.47 5.14 -7.51
CA ALA A 84 5.69 5.44 -6.32
C ALA A 84 6.48 6.28 -5.30
N TYR A 85 7.81 6.09 -5.19
CA TYR A 85 8.66 6.91 -4.33
C TYR A 85 8.95 8.28 -4.97
N ILE A 86 9.20 8.30 -6.29
CA ILE A 86 9.51 9.53 -7.01
C ILE A 86 8.31 10.47 -6.98
N VAL A 87 7.11 9.97 -7.24
CA VAL A 87 5.89 10.80 -7.32
C VAL A 87 5.59 11.52 -6.01
N GLU A 88 5.98 10.97 -4.85
CA GLU A 88 5.80 11.67 -3.57
C GLU A 88 6.65 12.94 -3.47
N THR A 89 7.79 13.01 -4.16
CA THR A 89 8.74 14.13 -4.13
C THR A 89 8.46 15.23 -5.16
N LEU A 90 7.60 14.97 -6.15
CA LEU A 90 7.26 15.92 -7.21
C LEU A 90 6.17 16.89 -6.75
N SER A 91 6.04 18.05 -7.37
CA SER A 91 4.85 18.88 -7.19
C SER A 91 3.70 18.38 -8.06
N GLU A 92 2.46 18.72 -7.69
CA GLU A 92 1.27 18.44 -8.47
C GLU A 92 1.35 19.00 -9.89
N GLU A 93 1.95 20.18 -10.07
CA GLU A 93 2.13 20.81 -11.38
C GLU A 93 3.05 19.98 -12.28
N GLN A 94 4.14 19.45 -11.71
CA GLN A 94 5.03 18.58 -12.47
C GLN A 94 4.33 17.27 -12.86
N ILE A 95 3.54 16.69 -11.96
CA ILE A 95 2.77 15.47 -12.24
C ILE A 95 1.73 15.73 -13.33
N VAL A 96 1.08 16.89 -13.34
CA VAL A 96 0.18 17.31 -14.42
C VAL A 96 0.92 17.30 -15.76
N ILE A 97 2.06 17.98 -15.85
CA ILE A 97 2.85 18.07 -17.09
C ILE A 97 3.25 16.66 -17.57
N ASP A 98 3.76 15.83 -16.66
CA ASP A 98 4.20 14.47 -16.97
C ASP A 98 3.03 13.59 -17.46
N CYS A 99 1.88 13.68 -16.80
CA CYS A 99 0.67 12.94 -17.17
C CYS A 99 0.07 13.42 -18.50
N GLU A 100 0.04 14.72 -18.76
CA GLU A 100 -0.43 15.25 -20.05
C GLU A 100 0.45 14.76 -21.20
N ASN A 101 1.78 14.82 -21.03
CA ASN A 101 2.73 14.30 -22.02
C ASN A 101 2.55 12.80 -22.25
N LEU A 102 2.36 12.03 -21.17
CA LEU A 102 2.11 10.59 -21.24
C LEU A 102 0.81 10.27 -21.98
N LEU A 103 -0.29 10.92 -21.61
CA LEU A 103 -1.60 10.72 -22.24
C LEU A 103 -1.55 11.11 -23.72
N ARG A 104 -0.95 12.25 -24.08
CA ARG A 104 -0.78 12.67 -25.49
C ARG A 104 0.08 11.70 -26.28
N HIS A 105 1.09 11.11 -25.65
CA HIS A 105 1.97 10.14 -26.30
C HIS A 105 1.23 8.86 -26.69
N TYR A 106 0.40 8.31 -25.79
CA TYR A 106 -0.32 7.05 -25.99
C TYR A 106 -1.67 7.21 -26.68
N LEU A 107 -2.41 8.28 -26.39
CA LEU A 107 -3.79 8.50 -26.84
C LEU A 107 -3.85 9.52 -27.99
N LYS A 108 -2.97 9.36 -28.99
CA LYS A 108 -2.79 10.28 -30.11
C LYS A 108 -4.07 10.61 -30.89
N CYS A 109 -5.08 9.73 -30.84
CA CYS A 109 -6.36 9.91 -31.51
C CYS A 109 -7.34 10.83 -30.74
N TYR A 110 -7.05 11.16 -29.48
CA TYR A 110 -7.94 11.98 -28.66
C TYR A 110 -7.50 13.45 -28.63
N LYS A 111 -8.49 14.35 -28.66
CA LYS A 111 -8.29 15.74 -28.28
C LYS A 111 -8.37 15.87 -26.76
N ILE A 112 -7.26 15.58 -26.09
CA ILE A 112 -7.16 15.57 -24.64
C ILE A 112 -7.28 17.00 -24.10
N SER A 113 -8.28 17.23 -23.27
CA SER A 113 -8.47 18.50 -22.55
C SER A 113 -7.34 18.70 -21.52
N PRO A 114 -6.97 19.95 -21.17
CA PRO A 114 -6.00 20.19 -20.11
C PRO A 114 -6.46 19.64 -18.77
N ILE A 115 -5.52 19.15 -17.96
CA ILE A 115 -5.78 18.75 -16.57
C ILE A 115 -5.93 20.03 -15.75
N LYS A 116 -7.06 20.16 -15.03
CA LYS A 116 -7.35 21.35 -14.22
C LYS A 116 -6.82 21.20 -12.80
N ARG A 117 -6.90 20.00 -12.23
CA ARG A 117 -6.45 19.70 -10.87
C ARG A 117 -5.82 18.31 -10.81
N CYS A 118 -4.82 18.17 -9.96
CA CYS A 118 -4.17 16.92 -9.66
C CYS A 118 -4.13 16.71 -8.14
N LEU A 119 -4.39 15.50 -7.69
CA LEU A 119 -4.19 15.06 -6.31
C LEU A 119 -3.37 13.77 -6.33
N ARG A 120 -2.40 13.63 -5.42
CA ARG A 120 -1.67 12.37 -5.23
C ARG A 120 -1.72 11.91 -3.77
N THR A 121 -1.61 10.61 -3.55
CA THR A 121 -1.32 10.08 -2.21
C THR A 121 0.18 10.13 -1.91
N GLN A 122 0.54 10.23 -0.62
CA GLN A 122 1.92 10.21 -0.14
C GLN A 122 2.04 9.31 1.09
N TRP A 123 1.82 8.01 0.89
CA TRP A 123 1.76 7.04 1.97
C TRP A 123 3.11 6.83 2.69
N ASN A 124 4.22 6.87 1.96
CA ASN A 124 5.55 6.66 2.52
C ASN A 124 6.05 7.87 3.33
N ALA A 125 5.79 9.09 2.85
CA ALA A 125 6.09 10.32 3.58
C ALA A 125 5.32 10.43 4.91
N ASN A 126 4.13 9.82 5.01
CA ASN A 126 3.36 9.82 6.25
C ASN A 126 4.09 9.04 7.35
N LYS A 127 4.47 9.75 8.41
CA LYS A 127 5.26 9.17 9.52
C LYS A 127 4.57 8.06 10.31
N TYR A 128 3.25 7.97 10.23
CA TYR A 128 2.44 6.97 10.92
C TYR A 128 2.17 5.72 10.07
N ILE A 129 2.46 5.77 8.77
CA ILE A 129 2.12 4.68 7.83
C ILE A 129 3.39 4.13 7.16
N ARG A 130 4.27 4.99 6.63
CA ARG A 130 5.60 4.62 6.07
C ARG A 130 5.57 3.66 4.87
N GLY A 131 4.45 3.56 4.18
CA GLY A 131 4.24 2.65 3.05
C GLY A 131 2.74 2.42 2.83
N SER A 132 2.39 1.48 1.98
CA SER A 132 0.99 1.19 1.65
C SER A 132 0.45 -0.02 2.40
N TYR A 133 1.05 -1.18 2.18
CA TYR A 133 0.62 -2.45 2.77
C TYR A 133 1.71 -3.51 2.67
N SER A 134 1.57 -4.54 3.50
CA SER A 134 2.52 -5.66 3.58
C SER A 134 2.50 -6.53 2.32
N HIS A 135 3.56 -7.30 2.11
CA HIS A 135 3.64 -8.38 1.12
C HIS A 135 4.69 -9.42 1.52
N ILE A 136 4.58 -10.63 0.95
CA ILE A 136 5.58 -11.68 1.14
C ILE A 136 6.79 -11.41 0.26
N THR A 137 7.99 -11.46 0.86
CA THR A 137 9.25 -11.34 0.12
C THR A 137 9.93 -12.70 0.02
N THR A 138 10.93 -12.83 -0.83
CA THR A 138 11.75 -14.05 -0.92
C THR A 138 12.50 -14.36 0.39
N ARG A 139 12.71 -13.37 1.28
CA ARG A 139 13.31 -13.59 2.60
C ARG A 139 12.36 -14.36 3.52
N CYS A 140 11.05 -14.23 3.32
CA CYS A 140 10.05 -15.01 4.06
C CYS A 140 10.22 -16.51 3.78
N ASP A 141 10.36 -16.89 2.52
CA ASP A 141 10.55 -18.29 2.11
C ASP A 141 11.84 -18.89 2.69
N VAL A 142 12.95 -18.14 2.58
CA VAL A 142 14.26 -18.58 3.08
C VAL A 142 14.25 -18.79 4.60
N ASN A 143 13.54 -17.95 5.33
CA ASN A 143 13.55 -17.96 6.80
C ASN A 143 12.32 -18.66 7.41
N GLY A 144 11.42 -19.22 6.60
CA GLY A 144 10.18 -19.83 7.08
C GLY A 144 9.25 -18.86 7.81
N ILE A 145 9.30 -17.57 7.45
CA ILE A 145 8.48 -16.51 8.05
C ILE A 145 7.19 -16.36 7.26
N THR A 146 6.07 -16.20 7.98
CA THR A 146 4.78 -15.85 7.38
C THR A 146 4.12 -14.72 8.19
N PRO A 147 3.03 -14.08 7.71
CA PRO A 147 2.28 -13.12 8.53
C PRO A 147 1.80 -13.70 9.87
N ARG A 148 1.59 -15.03 9.95
CA ARG A 148 1.26 -15.71 11.20
C ARG A 148 2.33 -15.52 12.28
N SER A 149 3.61 -15.40 11.90
CA SER A 149 4.73 -15.15 12.82
C SER A 149 4.56 -13.84 13.61
N LEU A 150 3.82 -12.86 13.08
CA LEU A 150 3.44 -11.65 13.82
C LEU A 150 2.11 -11.78 14.57
N SER A 151 1.29 -12.80 14.27
CA SER A 151 -0.05 -12.95 14.84
C SER A 151 -0.08 -13.63 16.20
N GLU A 152 1.01 -14.32 16.57
CA GLU A 152 1.13 -14.98 17.86
C GLU A 152 1.26 -13.94 19.00
N PRO A 153 0.58 -14.13 20.14
CA PRO A 153 0.81 -13.28 21.30
C PRO A 153 2.20 -13.49 21.88
N ILE A 154 2.78 -12.44 22.46
CA ILE A 154 3.94 -12.55 23.33
C ILE A 154 3.41 -12.81 24.73
N TRP A 155 3.81 -13.95 25.29
CA TRP A 155 3.40 -14.41 26.61
C TRP A 155 4.40 -13.98 27.68
N GLY A 156 3.89 -13.68 28.87
CA GLY A 156 4.71 -13.38 30.03
C GLY A 156 3.87 -13.21 31.28
N LYS A 157 4.54 -12.96 32.40
CA LYS A 157 3.90 -12.73 33.69
C LYS A 157 3.56 -11.24 33.86
N LEU A 158 2.43 -10.92 34.50
CA LEU A 158 2.09 -9.53 34.85
C LEU A 158 2.89 -9.09 36.08
N THR A 159 3.11 -10.00 37.01
CA THR A 159 3.92 -9.80 38.21
C THR A 159 4.91 -10.94 38.40
N GLU A 160 6.02 -10.71 39.10
CA GLU A 160 7.03 -11.74 39.38
C GLU A 160 6.48 -12.94 40.17
N HIS A 161 5.38 -12.74 40.88
CA HIS A 161 4.73 -13.74 41.72
C HIS A 161 3.65 -14.55 41.00
N ASP A 162 3.33 -14.21 39.75
CA ASP A 162 2.33 -14.96 39.00
C ASP A 162 2.84 -16.35 38.63
N ASN A 163 1.96 -17.35 38.76
CA ASN A 163 2.26 -18.74 38.43
C ASN A 163 1.89 -19.12 36.99
N LYS A 164 1.29 -18.19 36.22
CA LYS A 164 0.80 -18.43 34.86
C LYS A 164 1.21 -17.28 33.95
N ASP A 165 1.62 -17.61 32.74
CA ASP A 165 1.85 -16.63 31.69
C ASP A 165 0.52 -16.23 31.03
N VAL A 166 0.38 -14.95 30.73
CA VAL A 166 -0.75 -14.36 30.00
C VAL A 166 -0.23 -13.61 28.77
N PRO A 167 -1.07 -13.32 27.76
CA PRO A 167 -0.61 -12.57 26.60
C PRO A 167 -0.40 -11.10 27.01
N ILE A 168 0.85 -10.63 27.02
CA ILE A 168 1.23 -9.27 27.43
C ILE A 168 1.38 -8.31 26.24
N ILE A 169 1.65 -8.83 25.04
CA ILE A 169 1.66 -8.06 23.80
C ILE A 169 0.94 -8.88 22.73
N MET A 170 -0.01 -8.24 22.05
CA MET A 170 -0.77 -8.82 20.94
C MET A 170 -0.70 -7.88 19.75
N PHE A 171 -0.43 -8.43 18.57
CA PHE A 171 -0.38 -7.67 17.33
C PHE A 171 -1.60 -7.97 16.46
N ALA A 172 -2.24 -6.91 15.99
CA ALA A 172 -3.34 -6.93 15.03
C ALA A 172 -3.04 -5.97 13.87
N GLY A 173 -3.80 -6.09 12.80
CA GLY A 173 -3.60 -5.32 11.57
C GLY A 173 -3.44 -6.22 10.35
N GLU A 174 -3.37 -5.59 9.18
CA GLU A 174 -3.34 -6.31 7.90
C GLU A 174 -2.14 -7.26 7.80
N ALA A 175 -0.97 -6.83 8.30
CA ALA A 175 0.28 -7.58 8.19
C ALA A 175 0.35 -8.84 9.08
N THR A 176 -0.67 -9.10 9.91
CA THR A 176 -0.71 -10.27 10.81
C THR A 176 -1.70 -11.34 10.35
N HIS A 177 -2.43 -11.11 9.24
CA HIS A 177 -3.34 -12.10 8.70
C HIS A 177 -2.63 -13.02 7.71
N GLU A 178 -2.64 -14.33 7.94
CA GLU A 178 -1.93 -15.30 7.10
C GLU A 178 -2.41 -15.33 5.64
N ASN A 179 -3.72 -15.35 5.42
CA ASN A 179 -4.32 -15.49 4.08
C ASN A 179 -4.82 -14.17 3.46
N PHE A 180 -5.11 -13.15 4.27
CA PHE A 180 -5.76 -11.90 3.85
C PHE A 180 -4.94 -10.67 4.25
N TYR A 181 -3.60 -10.80 4.26
CA TYR A 181 -2.71 -9.65 4.40
C TYR A 181 -2.94 -8.65 3.26
N SER A 182 -2.52 -7.40 3.48
CA SER A 182 -2.76 -6.24 2.61
C SER A 182 -4.22 -5.80 2.45
N THR A 183 -5.15 -6.31 3.27
CA THR A 183 -6.58 -6.01 3.13
C THR A 183 -7.20 -5.42 4.39
N THR A 184 -8.27 -4.64 4.21
CA THR A 184 -9.05 -4.07 5.32
C THR A 184 -9.78 -5.14 6.12
N HIS A 185 -10.35 -6.16 5.46
CA HIS A 185 -11.06 -7.23 6.18
C HIS A 185 -10.08 -8.12 6.96
N GLY A 186 -8.91 -8.42 6.40
CA GLY A 186 -7.86 -9.13 7.16
C GLY A 186 -7.42 -8.36 8.41
N ALA A 187 -7.30 -7.03 8.33
CA ALA A 187 -7.01 -6.20 9.50
C ALA A 187 -8.13 -6.23 10.56
N TYR A 188 -9.39 -6.23 10.11
CA TYR A 188 -10.55 -6.34 10.99
C TYR A 188 -10.58 -7.69 11.71
N ASP A 189 -10.39 -8.78 10.97
CA ASP A 189 -10.42 -10.14 11.50
C ASP A 189 -9.32 -10.39 12.53
N THR A 190 -8.10 -9.90 12.27
CA THR A 190 -7.00 -10.00 13.25
C THR A 190 -7.27 -9.14 14.49
N GLY A 191 -7.95 -8.00 14.33
CA GLY A 191 -8.43 -7.18 15.45
C GLY A 191 -9.41 -7.93 16.36
N ILE A 192 -10.43 -8.58 15.77
CA ILE A 192 -11.37 -9.42 16.52
C ILE A 192 -10.64 -10.55 17.23
N LYS A 193 -9.75 -11.26 16.52
CA LYS A 193 -8.98 -12.38 17.08
C LYS A 193 -8.23 -11.96 18.35
N GLN A 194 -7.48 -10.85 18.30
CA GLN A 194 -6.72 -10.40 19.47
C GLN A 194 -7.62 -9.86 20.59
N ALA A 195 -8.75 -9.24 20.27
CA ALA A 195 -9.73 -8.85 21.28
C ALA A 195 -10.30 -10.08 22.03
N GLN A 196 -10.59 -11.17 21.31
CA GLN A 196 -11.02 -12.43 21.92
C GLN A 196 -9.91 -13.05 22.79
N THR A 197 -8.67 -13.07 22.30
CA THR A 197 -7.50 -13.51 23.09
C THR A 197 -7.40 -12.72 24.40
N PHE A 198 -7.58 -11.40 24.34
CA PHE A 198 -7.56 -10.56 25.54
C PHE A 198 -8.70 -10.92 26.50
N LEU A 199 -9.94 -10.99 26.02
CA LEU A 199 -11.11 -11.32 26.85
C LEU A 199 -10.95 -12.69 27.52
N GLN A 200 -10.45 -13.69 26.79
CA GLN A 200 -10.25 -15.03 27.34
C GLN A 200 -9.26 -15.03 28.51
N HIS A 201 -8.11 -14.37 28.38
CA HIS A 201 -7.01 -14.52 29.34
C HIS A 201 -6.98 -13.43 30.43
N HIS A 202 -7.64 -12.30 30.21
CA HIS A 202 -7.61 -11.16 31.15
C HIS A 202 -8.97 -10.82 31.76
N VAL A 203 -10.07 -11.37 31.24
CA VAL A 203 -11.43 -11.08 31.73
C VAL A 203 -12.19 -12.34 32.15
N ALA A 204 -12.14 -13.42 31.36
CA ALA A 204 -12.93 -14.62 31.63
C ALA A 204 -12.24 -15.63 32.56
N GLU A 205 -10.91 -15.63 32.60
CA GLU A 205 -10.09 -16.50 33.46
C GLU A 205 -9.63 -15.79 34.76
N SER A 206 -10.16 -14.60 35.06
CA SER A 206 -9.88 -13.78 36.24
C SER A 206 -10.88 -13.98 37.39
#